data_AF-A0AAN9P0S6-F1
#
_entry.id   AF-A0AAN9P0S6-F1
#
_cell.length_a   1.000
_cell.length_b   1.000
_cell.length_c   1.000
_cell.angle_alpha   90.00
_cell.angle_beta   90.00
_cell.angle_gamma   90.00
#
_symmetry.space_group_name_H-M   'P 1'
#
loop_
_entity.id
_entity.type
_entity.pdbx_description
1 polymer ?
#
loop_
_entity_poly.entity_id
_entity_poly.type
_entity_poly.pdbx_seq_one_letter_code
_entity_poly.pdbx_strand_id
1 'polypeptide(L)'
;MASSAYFSVLLHGFVFMALATSPFSQLSPDYYYYTCPNALSTIQRVVRAAVQKEQRMGASLLRLHFHDCFVNNAKPNFKSARGFEVVDEIKKAVDEACGEPVLSCADILAVAARDSVVAGYFNPYTTNLPYTYSLYLNPCP
;
A
#
# COMPACT_ATOMS: atom_id res chain seq x y z
N MET A 1 -47.56 -23.60 -6.92
CA MET A 1 -47.12 -22.52 -7.85
C MET A 1 -46.95 -21.17 -7.14
N ALA A 2 -47.87 -20.75 -6.26
CA ALA A 2 -47.75 -19.47 -5.52
C ALA A 2 -46.52 -19.37 -4.57
N SER A 3 -46.22 -20.43 -3.80
CA SER A 3 -45.09 -20.41 -2.83
C SER A 3 -43.71 -20.22 -3.47
N SER A 4 -43.50 -20.74 -4.69
CA SER A 4 -42.25 -20.57 -5.44
C SER A 4 -42.08 -19.14 -5.98
N ALA A 5 -43.17 -18.49 -6.37
CA ALA A 5 -43.16 -17.09 -6.81
C ALA A 5 -42.83 -16.14 -5.64
N TYR A 6 -43.39 -16.39 -4.44
CA TYR A 6 -43.04 -15.63 -3.24
C TYR A 6 -41.56 -15.78 -2.86
N PHE A 7 -41.03 -17.00 -2.93
CA PHE A 7 -39.61 -17.24 -2.63
C PHE A 7 -38.69 -16.51 -3.62
N SER A 8 -39.06 -16.49 -4.91
CA SER A 8 -38.30 -15.77 -5.94
C SER A 8 -38.33 -14.26 -5.71
N VAL A 9 -39.48 -13.66 -5.40
CA VAL A 9 -39.59 -12.22 -5.14
C VAL A 9 -38.79 -11.81 -3.89
N LEU A 10 -38.83 -12.62 -2.82
CA LEU A 10 -38.04 -12.38 -1.63
C LEU A 10 -36.53 -12.47 -1.89
N LEU A 11 -36.10 -13.46 -2.69
CA LEU A 11 -34.70 -13.63 -3.08
C LEU A 11 -34.19 -12.42 -3.89
N HIS A 12 -34.93 -11.99 -4.92
CA HIS A 12 -34.54 -10.84 -5.74
C HIS A 12 -34.57 -9.53 -4.94
N GLY A 13 -35.55 -9.37 -4.04
CA GLY A 13 -35.61 -8.23 -3.13
C GLY A 13 -34.41 -8.16 -2.19
N PHE A 14 -33.96 -9.29 -1.66
CA PHE A 14 -32.77 -9.36 -0.80
C PHE A 14 -31.48 -9.04 -1.57
N VAL A 15 -31.34 -9.55 -2.80
CA VAL A 15 -30.19 -9.25 -3.68
C VAL A 15 -30.13 -7.76 -4.03
N PHE A 16 -31.27 -7.13 -4.33
CA PHE A 16 -31.34 -5.70 -4.66
C PHE A 16 -30.99 -4.81 -3.46
N MET A 17 -31.42 -5.20 -2.25
CA MET A 17 -31.03 -4.52 -1.00
C MET A 17 -29.53 -4.63 -0.71
N ALA A 18 -28.92 -5.80 -0.94
CA ALA A 18 -27.49 -6.00 -0.73
C ALA A 18 -26.61 -5.17 -1.69
N LEU A 19 -27.05 -4.99 -2.94
CA LEU A 19 -26.36 -4.13 -3.93
C LEU A 19 -26.40 -2.64 -3.53
N ALA A 20 -27.48 -2.19 -2.91
CA ALA A 20 -27.67 -0.79 -2.51
C ALA A 20 -26.79 -0.36 -1.32
N THR A 21 -26.25 -1.30 -0.53
CA THR A 21 -25.44 -1.01 0.67
C THR A 21 -23.93 -1.15 0.45
N SER A 22 -23.46 -1.13 -0.80
CA SER A 22 -22.02 -1.19 -1.08
C SER A 22 -21.32 0.04 -0.48
N PRO A 23 -20.40 -0.10 0.49
CA PRO A 23 -19.60 1.02 0.94
C PRO A 23 -18.68 1.45 -0.20
N PHE A 24 -18.75 2.72 -0.60
CA PHE A 24 -17.74 3.29 -1.48
C PHE A 24 -16.45 3.41 -0.69
N SER A 25 -15.48 2.54 -0.96
CA SER A 25 -14.10 2.75 -0.53
C SER A 25 -13.52 3.91 -1.35
N GLN A 26 -13.59 5.13 -0.83
CA GLN A 26 -13.06 6.31 -1.52
C GLN A 26 -11.57 6.46 -1.19
N LEU A 27 -10.72 6.14 -2.16
CA LEU A 27 -9.28 6.33 -2.05
C LEU A 27 -8.97 7.79 -2.40
N SER A 28 -8.21 8.45 -1.53
CA SER A 28 -7.74 9.82 -1.78
C SER A 28 -6.23 9.81 -1.92
N PRO A 29 -5.69 10.40 -2.99
CA PRO A 29 -4.28 10.53 -3.10
C PRO A 29 -3.70 11.41 -1.98
N ASP A 30 -4.34 12.51 -1.66
CA ASP A 30 -3.80 13.50 -0.73
C ASP A 30 -4.06 13.14 0.74
N TYR A 31 -4.45 11.90 1.04
CA TYR A 31 -4.79 11.46 2.40
C TYR A 31 -3.68 11.79 3.42
N TYR A 32 -2.42 11.53 3.08
CA TYR A 32 -1.29 11.80 3.97
C TYR A 32 -0.77 13.24 3.91
N TYR A 33 -1.21 14.06 2.94
CA TYR A 33 -0.76 15.45 2.83
C TYR A 33 -1.18 16.29 4.03
N TYR A 34 -2.40 16.07 4.54
CA TYR A 34 -2.93 16.81 5.69
C TYR A 34 -2.64 16.14 7.04
N THR A 35 -2.47 14.81 7.07
CA THR A 35 -2.18 14.07 8.30
C THR A 35 -0.70 14.12 8.66
N CYS A 36 0.19 13.89 7.69
CA CYS A 36 1.63 14.02 7.88
C CYS A 36 2.35 14.39 6.57
N PRO A 37 2.59 15.69 6.31
CA PRO A 37 3.15 16.16 5.04
C PRO A 37 4.58 15.63 4.77
N ASN A 38 5.29 15.21 5.82
CA ASN A 38 6.64 14.66 5.73
C ASN A 38 6.67 13.14 5.48
N ALA A 39 5.53 12.44 5.49
CA ALA A 39 5.50 10.99 5.32
C ALA A 39 6.09 10.57 3.97
N LEU A 40 5.56 11.13 2.86
CA LEU A 40 5.96 10.73 1.50
C LEU A 40 7.43 11.08 1.18
N SER A 41 7.91 12.25 1.62
CA SER A 41 9.31 12.66 1.43
C SER A 41 10.27 11.79 2.25
N THR A 42 9.83 11.35 3.43
CA THR A 42 10.60 10.43 4.28
C THR A 42 10.71 9.04 3.66
N ILE A 43 9.61 8.46 3.16
CA ILE A 43 9.62 7.18 2.43
C ILE A 43 10.58 7.28 1.24
N GLN A 44 10.45 8.33 0.42
CA GLN A 44 11.28 8.52 -0.76
C GLN A 44 12.77 8.56 -0.43
N ARG A 45 13.15 9.24 0.66
CA ARG A 45 14.54 9.33 1.13
C ARG A 45 15.09 7.95 1.50
N VAL A 46 14.36 7.19 2.31
CA VAL A 46 14.79 5.85 2.76
C VAL A 46 14.88 4.88 1.58
N VAL A 47 13.87 4.87 0.70
CA VAL A 47 13.86 4.00 -0.49
C VAL A 47 15.04 4.32 -1.42
N ARG A 48 15.31 5.59 -1.69
CA ARG A 48 16.48 5.99 -2.51
C ARG A 48 17.79 5.53 -1.88
N ALA A 49 17.96 5.71 -0.57
CA ALA A 49 19.16 5.26 0.13
C ALA A 49 19.32 3.73 0.05
N ALA A 50 18.24 2.98 0.24
CA ALA A 50 18.25 1.52 0.15
C ALA A 50 18.56 1.02 -1.27
N VAL A 51 17.98 1.62 -2.31
CA VAL A 51 18.26 1.29 -3.71
C VAL A 51 19.68 1.67 -4.13
N GLN A 52 20.19 2.82 -3.65
CA GLN A 52 21.58 3.21 -3.89
C GLN A 52 22.58 2.24 -3.24
N LYS A 53 22.25 1.74 -2.04
CA LYS A 53 23.05 0.74 -1.33
C LYS A 53 23.01 -0.62 -2.04
N GLU A 54 21.84 -1.03 -2.51
CA GLU A 54 21.67 -2.26 -3.30
C GLU A 54 20.60 -2.07 -4.37
N GLN A 55 20.99 -1.99 -5.64
CA GLN A 55 20.07 -1.75 -6.77
C GLN A 55 18.94 -2.79 -6.85
N ARG A 56 19.22 -4.05 -6.51
CA ARG A 56 18.23 -5.14 -6.48
C ARG A 56 17.15 -4.93 -5.41
N MET A 57 17.38 -4.05 -4.43
CA MET A 57 16.38 -3.73 -3.42
C MET A 57 15.13 -3.10 -4.01
N GLY A 58 15.25 -2.30 -5.08
CA GLY A 58 14.09 -1.71 -5.73
C GLY A 58 13.13 -2.76 -6.29
N ALA A 59 13.67 -3.78 -6.97
CA ALA A 59 12.89 -4.92 -7.45
C ALA A 59 12.32 -5.78 -6.29
N SER A 60 13.02 -5.81 -5.16
CA SER A 60 12.58 -6.55 -3.97
C SER A 60 11.37 -5.89 -3.31
N LEU A 61 11.39 -4.57 -3.16
CA LEU A 61 10.29 -3.77 -2.63
C LEU A 61 9.07 -3.80 -3.57
N LEU A 62 9.30 -3.72 -4.87
CA LEU A 62 8.24 -3.93 -5.88
C LEU A 62 7.61 -5.31 -5.75
N ARG A 63 8.41 -6.36 -5.57
CA ARG A 63 7.90 -7.73 -5.33
C ARG A 63 7.12 -7.83 -4.02
N LEU A 64 7.59 -7.20 -2.94
CA LEU A 64 6.90 -7.17 -1.66
C LEU A 64 5.51 -6.54 -1.75
N HIS A 65 5.33 -5.50 -2.56
CA HIS A 65 4.01 -4.89 -2.79
C HIS A 65 2.96 -5.89 -3.30
N PHE A 66 3.33 -6.82 -4.17
CA PHE A 66 2.43 -7.87 -4.65
C PHE A 66 2.21 -9.01 -3.66
N HIS A 67 3.08 -9.13 -2.65
CA HIS A 67 2.99 -10.20 -1.64
C HIS A 67 2.33 -9.77 -0.34
N ASP A 68 2.04 -8.46 -0.17
CA ASP A 68 1.52 -7.80 1.03
C ASP A 68 2.37 -8.08 2.29
N CYS A 69 2.50 -7.09 3.18
CA CYS A 69 3.37 -7.20 4.35
C CYS A 69 2.87 -8.24 5.38
N PHE A 70 1.61 -8.70 5.22
CA PHE A 70 0.91 -9.51 6.22
C PHE A 70 1.38 -10.97 6.31
N VAL A 71 2.20 -11.47 5.38
CA VAL A 71 2.53 -12.91 5.34
C VAL A 71 4.02 -13.20 5.11
N ASN A 72 4.84 -12.78 6.08
CA ASN A 72 6.26 -13.14 6.18
C ASN A 72 6.51 -14.67 6.20
N ASN A 73 5.49 -15.47 6.53
CA ASN A 73 5.60 -16.93 6.71
C ASN A 73 4.68 -17.77 5.79
N ALA A 74 4.12 -17.20 4.71
CA ALA A 74 3.42 -18.02 3.72
C ALA A 74 4.40 -18.98 3.03
N LYS A 75 3.99 -20.24 2.76
CA LYS A 75 4.81 -21.25 2.07
C LYS A 75 5.57 -20.73 0.82
N PRO A 76 4.98 -19.90 -0.08
CA PRO A 76 5.70 -19.34 -1.23
C PRO A 76 6.73 -18.23 -0.88
N ASN A 77 6.64 -17.62 0.31
CA ASN A 77 7.49 -16.51 0.73
C ASN A 77 8.68 -16.95 1.60
N PHE A 78 8.69 -18.19 2.10
CA PHE A 78 9.74 -18.71 2.97
C PHE A 78 11.12 -18.61 2.31
N LYS A 79 11.96 -17.69 2.82
CA LYS A 79 13.30 -17.35 2.28
C LYS A 79 13.33 -16.82 0.83
N SER A 80 12.20 -16.39 0.27
CA SER A 80 12.14 -15.81 -1.09
C SER A 80 11.89 -14.30 -1.09
N ALA A 81 11.03 -13.83 -0.19
CA ALA A 81 10.77 -12.40 0.00
C ALA A 81 11.88 -11.75 0.86
N ARG A 82 12.28 -10.52 0.51
CA ARG A 82 13.35 -9.74 1.16
C ARG A 82 13.07 -8.24 1.05
N GLY A 83 13.69 -7.42 1.91
CA GLY A 83 13.42 -5.98 1.97
C GLY A 83 12.47 -5.57 3.09
N PHE A 84 12.08 -6.51 3.96
CA PHE A 84 11.30 -6.22 5.17
C PHE A 84 12.06 -5.28 6.10
N GLU A 85 13.38 -5.42 6.17
CA GLU A 85 14.25 -4.52 6.91
C GLU A 85 14.15 -3.06 6.44
N VAL A 86 13.93 -2.84 5.14
CA VAL A 86 13.73 -1.49 4.58
C VAL A 86 12.32 -0.99 4.88
N VAL A 87 11.32 -1.87 4.88
CA VAL A 87 9.94 -1.53 5.29
C VAL A 87 9.90 -1.10 6.75
N ASP A 88 10.58 -1.82 7.64
CA ASP A 88 10.70 -1.49 9.05
C ASP A 88 11.43 -0.16 9.25
N GLU A 89 12.50 0.09 8.50
CA GLU A 89 13.23 1.37 8.52
C GLU A 89 12.33 2.53 8.06
N ILE A 90 11.54 2.34 7.00
CA ILE A 90 10.56 3.33 6.54
C ILE A 90 9.52 3.59 7.63
N LYS A 91 8.93 2.53 8.19
CA LYS A 91 7.89 2.63 9.22
C LYS A 91 8.40 3.45 10.40
N LYS A 92 9.56 3.09 10.92
CA LYS A 92 10.21 3.80 12.02
C LYS A 92 10.48 5.27 11.68
N ALA A 93 11.10 5.54 10.52
CA ALA A 93 11.45 6.90 10.13
C ALA A 93 10.22 7.80 9.94
N VAL A 94 9.11 7.25 9.42
CA VAL A 94 7.86 8.00 9.26
C VAL A 94 7.19 8.24 10.61
N ASP A 95 7.08 7.21 11.45
CA ASP A 95 6.46 7.35 12.78
C ASP A 95 7.22 8.38 13.64
N GLU A 96 8.56 8.42 13.54
CA GLU A 96 9.39 9.47 14.14
C GLU A 96 9.13 10.86 13.54
N ALA A 97 8.99 10.97 12.22
CA ALA A 97 8.76 12.25 11.54
C ALA A 97 7.33 12.81 11.76
N CYS A 98 6.36 11.93 12.00
CA CYS A 98 4.96 12.28 12.19
C CYS A 98 4.54 12.32 13.67
N GLY A 99 5.31 11.73 14.58
CA GLY A 99 5.01 11.65 16.02
C GLY A 99 3.94 10.62 16.39
N GLU A 100 3.36 9.95 15.39
CA GLU A 100 2.33 8.92 15.56
C GLU A 100 2.34 7.94 14.38
N PRO A 101 1.80 6.72 14.56
CA PRO A 101 1.66 5.74 13.49
C PRO A 101 0.59 6.17 12.49
N VAL A 102 0.99 6.87 11.43
CA VAL A 102 0.04 7.35 10.40
C VAL A 102 -0.12 6.39 9.23
N LEU A 103 0.96 5.72 8.79
CA LEU A 103 0.95 4.84 7.62
C LEU A 103 0.62 3.39 7.96
N SER A 104 -0.11 2.76 7.04
CA SER A 104 -0.31 1.31 6.95
C SER A 104 0.89 0.60 6.29
N CYS A 105 0.99 -0.71 6.48
CA CYS A 105 2.00 -1.53 5.82
C CYS A 105 1.80 -1.63 4.30
N ALA A 106 0.54 -1.75 3.88
CA ALA A 106 0.17 -1.75 2.47
C ALA A 106 0.59 -0.42 1.81
N ASP A 107 0.46 0.68 2.54
CA ASP A 107 0.77 2.02 2.04
C ASP A 107 2.27 2.25 1.89
N ILE A 108 3.05 1.81 2.88
CA ILE A 108 4.50 1.82 2.79
C ILE A 108 4.96 1.02 1.57
N LEU A 109 4.42 -0.18 1.36
CA LEU A 109 4.79 -1.01 0.21
C LEU A 109 4.38 -0.40 -1.13
N ALA A 110 3.17 0.16 -1.23
CA ALA A 110 2.70 0.82 -2.44
C ALA A 110 3.58 2.01 -2.83
N VAL A 111 3.90 2.88 -1.87
CA VAL A 111 4.75 4.04 -2.11
C VAL A 111 6.20 3.62 -2.37
N ALA A 112 6.73 2.65 -1.61
CA ALA A 112 8.09 2.16 -1.77
C ALA A 112 8.31 1.44 -3.11
N ALA A 113 7.35 0.66 -3.59
CA ALA A 113 7.40 0.02 -4.90
C ALA A 113 7.44 1.05 -6.03
N ARG A 114 6.59 2.08 -5.96
CA ARG A 114 6.59 3.20 -6.91
C ARG A 114 7.94 3.92 -6.91
N ASP A 115 8.43 4.30 -5.73
CA ASP A 115 9.68 5.05 -5.59
C ASP A 115 10.89 4.21 -5.98
N SER A 116 10.81 2.88 -5.84
CA SER A 116 11.82 1.94 -6.33
C SER A 116 11.92 1.91 -7.85
N VAL A 117 10.79 1.97 -8.56
CA VAL A 117 10.78 2.09 -10.04
C VAL A 117 11.43 3.43 -10.43
N VAL A 118 11.03 4.53 -9.79
CA VAL A 118 11.59 5.86 -10.07
C VAL A 118 13.10 5.90 -9.74
N ALA A 119 13.53 5.26 -8.65
CA ALA A 119 14.93 5.19 -8.25
C ALA A 119 15.77 4.33 -9.21
N GLY A 120 15.21 3.27 -9.79
CA GLY A 120 15.88 2.44 -10.80
C GLY A 120 16.11 3.18 -12.13
N TYR A 121 15.29 4.19 -12.43
CA TYR A 121 15.45 5.09 -13.58
C TYR A 121 16.13 6.42 -13.22
N PHE A 122 16.78 6.53 -12.05
CA PHE A 122 17.20 7.83 -11.53
C PHE A 122 18.28 8.50 -12.39
N ASN A 123 17.83 9.51 -13.13
CA ASN A 123 18.62 10.63 -13.61
C ASN A 123 18.46 11.78 -12.58
N PRO A 124 19.54 12.38 -12.06
CA PRO A 124 19.47 13.49 -11.09
C PRO A 124 18.74 14.76 -11.59
N TYR A 125 18.29 14.81 -12.84
CA TYR A 125 17.63 15.96 -13.46
C TYR A 125 16.10 15.89 -13.58
N THR A 126 15.43 14.80 -13.21
CA THR A 126 13.96 14.68 -13.31
C THR A 126 13.29 14.77 -11.94
N THR A 127 13.10 15.99 -11.46
CA THR A 127 12.06 16.30 -10.46
C THR A 127 10.74 16.50 -11.20
N ASN A 128 9.65 15.99 -10.64
CA ASN A 128 8.25 16.11 -11.10
C ASN A 128 7.74 14.97 -12.00
N LEU A 129 7.46 13.81 -11.40
CA LEU A 129 6.35 12.97 -11.88
C LEU A 129 5.12 13.27 -11.01
N PRO A 130 3.92 13.44 -11.58
CA PRO A 130 2.69 13.59 -10.81
C PRO A 130 2.40 12.29 -10.07
N TYR A 131 2.55 12.31 -8.75
CA TYR A 131 2.40 11.16 -7.88
C TYR A 131 0.93 11.06 -7.44
N THR A 132 0.15 10.16 -8.03
CA THR A 132 -1.18 9.80 -7.50
C THR A 132 -1.08 8.49 -6.71
N TYR A 133 -1.62 8.48 -5.49
CA TYR A 133 -1.48 7.43 -4.48
C TYR A 133 -2.88 6.85 -4.17
N SER A 134 -2.98 5.55 -3.88
CA SER A 134 -4.22 4.86 -3.56
C SER A 134 -3.90 3.82 -2.48
N LEU A 135 -4.45 4.00 -1.28
CA LEU A 135 -3.88 3.50 -0.03
C LEU A 135 -4.95 2.80 0.84
N TYR A 136 -4.58 1.69 1.50
CA TYR A 136 -5.46 0.75 2.20
C TYR A 136 -5.02 0.57 3.65
N LEU A 137 -5.97 0.53 4.58
CA LEU A 137 -5.72 0.47 6.02
C LEU A 137 -5.54 -0.98 6.50
N ASN A 138 -4.31 -1.34 6.86
CA ASN A 138 -4.02 -2.33 7.90
C ASN A 138 -2.72 -1.94 8.63
N PRO A 139 -2.70 -1.87 9.97
CA PRO A 139 -1.49 -1.55 10.72
C PRO A 139 -0.39 -2.59 10.46
N CYS A 140 0.85 -2.13 10.37
CA CYS A 140 2.01 -3.01 10.50
C CYS A 140 2.02 -3.59 11.92
N PRO A 141 2.26 -4.91 12.10
CA PRO A 141 2.52 -5.48 13.42
C PRO A 141 3.78 -4.90 14.08
#